data_AF-A0A151BK40-F1
#
_entry.id   AF-A0A151BK40-F1
#
_cell.length_a   1.000
_cell.length_b   1.000
_cell.length_c   1.000
_cell.angle_alpha   90.00
_cell.angle_beta   90.00
_cell.angle_gamma   90.00
#
_symmetry.space_group_name_H-M   'P 1'
#
loop_
_entity.id
_entity.type
_entity.pdbx_description
1 polymer ?
#
loop_
_entity_poly.entity_id
_entity_poly.type
_entity_poly.pdbx_seq_one_letter_code
_entity_poly.pdbx_strand_id
1 'polypeptide(L)'
;MAVTKLDVLSGISPLRVCVGYRCGDKTLDTVPPDISTFGRCRPIYEEIEGWRSDVDWGRAVKEGYEALPEQVKEYLQLIEEQLRVPISIVSVGPERNETIVLDEALLS
;
A
#
# COMPACT_ATOMS: atom_id res chain seq x y z
N MET A 1 3.18 -2.40 -11.08
CA MET A 1 2.47 -1.28 -10.41
C MET A 1 3.47 -0.45 -9.60
N ALA A 2 3.18 0.82 -9.30
CA ALA A 2 4.02 1.63 -8.42
C ALA A 2 3.26 2.04 -7.16
N VAL A 3 3.86 1.84 -5.99
CA VAL A 3 3.38 2.34 -4.70
C VAL A 3 4.22 3.57 -4.33
N THR A 4 3.57 4.65 -3.91
CA THR A 4 4.23 5.93 -3.61
C THR A 4 3.80 6.46 -2.27
N LYS A 5 4.63 7.33 -1.67
CA LYS A 5 4.36 7.99 -0.38
C LYS A 5 4.21 7.02 0.78
N LEU A 6 4.98 5.94 0.76
CA LEU A 6 4.92 4.94 1.82
C LEU A 6 5.39 5.51 3.17
N ASP A 7 6.32 6.47 3.13
CA ASP A 7 6.82 7.24 4.27
C ASP A 7 5.73 7.99 5.04
N VAL A 8 4.65 8.40 4.35
CA VAL A 8 3.54 9.14 4.97
C VAL A 8 2.72 8.27 5.93
N LEU A 9 2.77 6.94 5.77
CA LEU A 9 2.05 6.01 6.63
C LEU A 9 2.82 5.65 7.91
N SER A 10 4.08 6.09 8.04
CA SER A 10 4.92 5.81 9.21
C SER A 10 4.32 6.34 10.51
N GLY A 11 4.28 5.48 11.54
CA GLY A 11 3.73 5.82 12.85
C GLY A 11 2.22 5.65 12.98
N ILE A 12 1.51 5.26 11.91
CA ILE A 12 0.09 4.90 11.96
C ILE A 12 -0.02 3.40 12.24
N SER A 13 -0.62 3.01 13.37
CA SER A 13 -0.94 1.62 13.66
C SER A 13 -2.26 1.52 14.45
N PRO A 14 -3.18 0.62 14.08
CA PRO A 14 -3.13 -0.27 12.91
C PRO A 14 -3.34 0.49 11.59
N LEU A 15 -2.85 -0.08 10.49
CA LEU A 15 -3.21 0.37 9.15
C LEU A 15 -4.50 -0.34 8.70
N ARG A 16 -5.43 0.43 8.14
CA ARG A 16 -6.71 -0.07 7.62
C ARG A 16 -6.74 0.01 6.11
N VAL A 17 -6.76 -1.14 5.45
CA VAL A 17 -6.84 -1.26 3.99
C VAL A 17 -8.26 -1.60 3.60
N CYS A 18 -8.90 -0.75 2.78
CA CYS A 18 -10.26 -1.01 2.32
C CYS A 18 -10.23 -2.09 1.23
N VAL A 19 -10.79 -3.26 1.53
CA VAL A 19 -10.83 -4.43 0.63
C VAL A 19 -12.20 -4.64 -0.02
N GLY A 20 -13.17 -3.78 0.30
CA GLY A 20 -14.49 -3.82 -0.32
C GLY A 20 -15.50 -2.90 0.36
N TYR A 21 -16.75 -3.01 -0.06
CA TYR A 21 -17.82 -2.11 0.35
C TYR A 21 -19.09 -2.89 0.70
N ARG A 22 -19.70 -2.59 1.84
CA ARG A 22 -21.04 -3.06 2.20
C ARG A 22 -22.07 -2.01 1.81
N CYS A 23 -22.92 -2.32 0.84
CA CYS A 23 -23.96 -1.43 0.32
C CYS A 23 -25.33 -2.08 0.55
N GLY A 24 -25.97 -1.76 1.68
CA GLY A 24 -27.13 -2.50 2.17
C GLY A 24 -26.73 -3.94 2.51
N ASP A 25 -27.45 -4.91 1.94
CA ASP A 25 -27.20 -6.34 2.15
C ASP A 25 -26.16 -6.94 1.19
N LYS A 26 -25.61 -6.12 0.29
CA LYS A 26 -24.62 -6.55 -0.71
C LYS A 26 -23.22 -6.17 -0.30
N THR A 27 -22.28 -7.09 -0.53
CA THR A 27 -20.85 -6.81 -0.52
C THR A 27 -20.38 -6.62 -1.96
N LEU A 28 -19.63 -5.55 -2.20
CA LEU A 28 -19.00 -5.21 -3.46
C LEU A 28 -17.49 -5.23 -3.28
N ASP A 29 -16.76 -5.75 -4.26
CA ASP A 29 -15.30 -5.74 -4.37
C ASP A 29 -14.76 -4.47 -5.04
N THR A 30 -15.64 -3.76 -5.75
CA THR A 30 -15.31 -2.56 -6.52
C THR A 30 -16.23 -1.40 -6.17
N VAL A 31 -15.77 -0.19 -6.44
CA VAL A 31 -16.57 1.02 -6.22
C VAL A 31 -17.80 0.97 -7.14
N PRO A 32 -19.02 1.13 -6.61
CA PRO A 32 -20.21 1.16 -7.44
C PRO A 32 -20.22 2.39 -8.36
N PRO A 33 -20.78 2.29 -9.58
CA PRO A 33 -20.74 3.36 -10.57
C PRO A 33 -21.62 4.56 -10.21
N ASP A 34 -22.58 4.41 -9.29
CA ASP A 34 -23.47 5.47 -8.84
C ASP A 34 -22.98 6.10 -7.54
N ILE A 35 -22.72 7.42 -7.57
CA ILE A 35 -22.20 8.17 -6.43
C ILE A 35 -23.17 8.21 -5.25
N SER A 36 -24.49 8.20 -5.52
CA SER A 36 -25.50 8.22 -4.46
C SER A 36 -25.51 6.91 -3.67
N THR A 37 -25.25 5.80 -4.36
CA THR A 37 -25.07 4.48 -3.77
C THR A 37 -23.74 4.39 -3.06
N PHE A 38 -22.64 4.86 -3.67
CA PHE A 38 -21.33 4.87 -3.04
C PHE A 38 -21.33 5.61 -1.69
N GLY A 39 -21.98 6.78 -1.62
CA GLY A 39 -22.10 7.56 -0.39
C GLY A 39 -22.86 6.88 0.75
N ARG A 40 -23.58 5.79 0.49
CA ARG A 40 -24.28 4.96 1.51
C ARG A 40 -23.52 3.69 1.86
N CYS A 41 -22.48 3.36 1.11
CA CYS A 41 -21.70 2.16 1.35
C CYS A 41 -20.76 2.35 2.55
N ARG A 42 -20.53 1.27 3.30
CA ARG A 42 -19.53 1.23 4.38
C ARG A 42 -18.29 0.48 3.90
N PRO A 43 -17.08 1.02 4.07
CA PRO A 43 -15.87 0.28 3.74
C PRO A 43 -15.73 -0.95 4.63
N ILE A 44 -15.22 -2.03 4.05
CA ILE A 44 -14.79 -3.24 4.74
C ILE A 44 -13.27 -3.16 4.79
N TYR A 45 -12.71 -3.12 6.00
CA TYR A 45 -11.28 -2.98 6.21
C TYR A 45 -10.65 -4.32 6.59
N GLU A 46 -9.46 -4.54 6.06
CA GLU A 46 -8.46 -5.43 6.64
C GLU A 46 -7.52 -4.60 7.49
N GLU A 47 -7.20 -5.07 8.69
CA GLU A 47 -6.27 -4.41 9.61
C GLU A 47 -4.94 -5.14 9.61
N ILE A 48 -3.85 -4.40 9.41
CA ILE A 48 -2.49 -4.90 9.55
C ILE A 48 -1.73 -4.04 10.55
N GLU A 49 -0.68 -4.60 11.14
CA GLU A 49 0.21 -3.81 11.99
C GLU A 49 0.94 -2.77 11.15
N GLY A 50 0.91 -1.51 11.60
CA GLY A 50 1.69 -0.45 10.96
C GLY A 50 3.16 -0.47 11.40
N TRP A 51 3.99 0.32 10.73
CA TRP A 51 5.40 0.49 11.11
C TRP A 51 5.62 1.75 11.93
N ARG A 52 6.77 1.81 12.59
CA ARG A 52 7.16 2.92 13.45
C ARG A 52 7.38 4.21 12.67
N SER A 53 7.33 5.35 13.34
CA SER A 53 7.57 6.65 12.74
C SER A 53 9.03 6.90 12.33
N ASP A 54 9.97 6.15 12.91
CA ASP A 54 11.42 6.34 12.81
C ASP A 54 12.11 5.37 11.83
N VAL A 55 11.39 4.92 10.78
CA VAL A 55 11.97 4.08 9.72
C VAL A 55 13.08 4.83 8.98
N ASP A 56 14.24 4.21 8.87
CA ASP A 56 15.35 4.71 8.06
C ASP A 56 15.13 4.36 6.58
N TRP A 57 14.33 5.18 5.90
CA TRP A 57 14.04 5.03 4.47
C TRP A 57 15.28 5.17 3.60
N GLY A 58 16.26 6.00 4.01
CA GLY A 58 17.52 6.17 3.29
C GLY A 58 18.35 4.89 3.28
N ARG A 59 18.35 4.14 4.39
CA ARG A 59 18.94 2.80 4.45
C ARG A 59 18.17 1.81 3.57
N ALA A 60 16.84 1.78 3.67
CA ALA A 60 16.02 0.88 2.86
C ALA A 60 16.22 1.09 1.35
N VAL A 61 16.34 2.32 0.89
CA VAL A 61 16.63 2.64 -0.53
C VAL A 61 18.01 2.13 -0.95
N LYS A 62 19.03 2.25 -0.09
CA LYS A 62 20.40 1.81 -0.40
C LYS A 62 20.56 0.29 -0.40
N GLU A 63 19.89 -0.39 0.54
CA GLU A 63 20.00 -1.83 0.74
C GLU A 63 18.91 -2.62 -0.03
N GLY A 64 17.88 -1.94 -0.53
CA GLY A 64 16.80 -2.52 -1.32
C GLY A 64 15.64 -3.06 -0.49
N TYR A 65 14.76 -3.82 -1.15
CA TYR A 65 13.50 -4.32 -0.58
C TYR A 65 13.67 -5.09 0.72
N GLU A 66 14.72 -5.90 0.83
CA GLU A 66 14.99 -6.73 2.01
C GLU A 66 15.28 -5.91 3.28
N ALA A 67 15.71 -4.65 3.13
CA ALA A 67 15.95 -3.75 4.26
C ALA A 67 14.69 -2.98 4.71
N LEU A 68 13.55 -3.18 4.04
CA LEU A 68 12.28 -2.65 4.51
C LEU A 68 11.86 -3.33 5.83
N PRO A 69 11.18 -2.59 6.74
CA PRO A 69 10.53 -3.22 7.89
C PRO A 69 9.56 -4.33 7.46
N GLU A 70 9.39 -5.35 8.29
CA GLU A 70 8.52 -6.48 7.96
C GLU A 70 7.07 -6.03 7.73
N GLN A 71 6.56 -5.14 8.58
CA GLN A 71 5.20 -4.58 8.45
C GLN A 71 5.00 -3.82 7.13
N VAL A 72 6.07 -3.22 6.58
CA VAL A 72 6.02 -2.56 5.28
C VAL A 72 5.88 -3.60 4.17
N LYS A 73 6.65 -4.71 4.26
CA LYS A 73 6.56 -5.82 3.30
C LYS A 73 5.19 -6.49 3.35
N GLU A 74 4.63 -6.71 4.54
CA GLU A 74 3.27 -7.24 4.73
C GLU A 74 2.21 -6.35 4.07
N TYR A 75 2.32 -5.02 4.22
CA TYR A 75 1.41 -4.08 3.54
C TYR A 75 1.51 -4.16 2.01
N LEU A 76 2.74 -4.21 1.46
CA LEU A 76 2.96 -4.31 0.02
C LEU A 76 2.42 -5.64 -0.52
N GLN A 77 2.67 -6.74 0.20
CA GLN A 77 2.13 -8.06 -0.14
C GLN A 77 0.60 -8.06 -0.14
N LEU A 78 -0.04 -7.48 0.87
CA LEU A 78 -1.51 -7.37 0.93
C LEU A 78 -2.05 -6.64 -0.31
N ILE A 79 -1.42 -5.55 -0.74
CA ILE A 79 -1.82 -4.82 -1.95
C ILE A 79 -1.69 -5.71 -3.19
N GLU A 80 -0.57 -6.43 -3.35
CA GLU A 80 -0.36 -7.34 -4.48
C GLU A 80 -1.40 -8.46 -4.52
N GLU A 81 -1.75 -9.02 -3.36
CA GLU A 81 -2.75 -10.09 -3.24
C GLU A 81 -4.16 -9.59 -3.61
N GLN A 82 -4.55 -8.42 -3.10
CA GLN A 82 -5.86 -7.82 -3.39
C GLN A 82 -6.01 -7.44 -4.87
N LEU A 83 -4.95 -6.91 -5.49
CA LEU A 83 -4.99 -6.43 -6.88
C LEU A 83 -4.60 -7.50 -7.89
N ARG A 84 -3.91 -8.56 -7.48
CA ARG A 84 -3.29 -9.59 -8.35
C ARG A 84 -2.36 -8.99 -9.41
N VAL A 85 -1.68 -7.90 -9.04
CA VAL A 85 -0.74 -7.16 -9.89
C VAL A 85 0.55 -6.97 -9.12
N PRO A 86 1.72 -7.32 -9.69
CA PRO A 86 2.98 -7.15 -9.00
C PRO A 86 3.35 -5.67 -8.81
N ILE A 87 3.96 -5.36 -7.68
CA ILE A 87 4.60 -4.08 -7.40
C ILE A 87 5.99 -4.11 -8.03
N SER A 88 6.26 -3.11 -8.86
CA SER A 88 7.51 -2.97 -9.60
C SER A 88 8.36 -1.82 -9.05
N ILE A 89 7.73 -0.87 -8.35
CA ILE A 89 8.35 0.35 -7.83
C ILE A 89 7.74 0.70 -6.47
N VAL A 90 8.58 1.04 -5.50
CA VAL A 90 8.20 1.54 -4.18
C VAL A 90 8.91 2.87 -3.91
N SER A 91 8.17 3.97 -3.84
CA SER A 91 8.68 5.30 -3.47
C SER A 91 8.42 5.58 -1.99
N VAL A 92 9.49 5.92 -1.28
CA VAL A 92 9.55 6.07 0.18
C VAL A 92 9.98 7.48 0.61
N GLY A 93 9.84 8.46 -0.27
CA GLY A 93 10.16 9.84 0.00
C GLY A 93 9.93 10.76 -1.20
N PRO A 94 10.04 12.08 -1.02
CA PRO A 94 9.79 13.08 -2.05
C PRO A 94 10.89 13.15 -3.12
N GLU A 95 12.12 12.72 -2.82
CA GLU A 95 13.24 12.85 -3.75
C GLU A 95 13.22 11.74 -4.82
N ARG A 96 13.72 12.04 -6.02
CA ARG A 96 13.70 11.08 -7.15
C ARG A 96 14.45 9.78 -6.86
N ASN A 97 15.51 9.86 -6.04
CA ASN A 97 16.32 8.70 -5.66
C ASN A 97 15.75 7.94 -4.46
N GLU A 98 14.69 8.40 -3.80
CA GLU A 98 14.03 7.71 -2.69
C GLU A 98 13.01 6.68 -3.21
N THR A 99 13.51 5.79 -4.08
CA THR A 99 12.71 4.80 -4.80
C THR A 99 13.46 3.48 -4.89
N ILE A 100 12.77 2.39 -4.56
CA ILE A 100 13.21 1.01 -4.72
C ILE A 100 12.56 0.45 -5.98
N VAL A 101 13.36 -0.04 -6.92
CA VAL A 101 12.88 -0.70 -8.15
C VAL A 101 13.01 -2.21 -7.97
N LEU A 102 11.90 -2.93 -8.12
CA LEU A 102 11.79 -4.38 -7.93
C LEU A 102 11.86 -5.15 -9.25
N ASP A 103 11.43 -4.52 -10.34
CA ASP A 103 11.51 -5.07 -11.68
C ASP A 103 12.68 -4.44 -12.43
N GLU A 104 13.77 -5.20 -12.58
CA GLU A 104 14.98 -4.72 -13.25
C GLU A 104 14.76 -4.37 -14.73
N ALA A 105 13.70 -4.89 -15.37
CA ALA A 105 13.36 -4.54 -16.75
C ALA A 105 12.94 -3.07 -16.91
N LEU A 106 12.66 -2.35 -15.81
CA LEU A 106 12.35 -0.92 -15.82
C LEU A 106 13.59 -0.01 -15.80
N LEU A 107 14.79 -0.58 -15.66
CA LEU A 107 16.06 0.15 -15.63
C LEU A 107 16.82 0.12 -16.98
N SER A 108 16.29 -0.60 -17.98
CA SER A 108 16.82 -0.69 -19.35
C SER A 108 16.16 0.30 -20.32
#